data_AF-A0A7H4P959-F1
#
_entry.id   AF-A0A7H4P959-F1
#
_cell.length_a   1.000
_cell.length_b   1.000
_cell.length_c   1.000
_cell.angle_alpha   90.00
_cell.angle_beta   90.00
_cell.angle_gamma   90.00
#
_symmetry.space_group_name_H-M   'P 1'
#
loop_
_entity.id
_entity.type
_entity.pdbx_description
1 polymer ?
#
loop_
_entity_poly.entity_id
_entity_poly.type
_entity_poly.pdbx_seq_one_letter_code
_entity_poly.pdbx_strand_id
1 'polypeptide(L)' 'MSTRTKAFALRGSFLIDANGVVRHQVVNDLPLGRNIDEMLRMVDALQFHEEHGEVCPAQWEKGKEGMAALRKAWLNT' A
#
# COMPACT_ATOMS: atom_id res chain seq x y z
N MET A 1 35.54 -23.42 11.18
CA MET A 1 35.16 -22.40 10.17
C MET A 1 33.68 -22.11 10.32
N SER A 2 33.31 -20.94 10.84
CA SER A 2 31.91 -20.48 10.89
C SER A 2 31.58 -19.86 9.55
N THR A 3 30.84 -20.58 8.69
CA THR A 3 30.28 -20.01 7.47
C THR A 3 29.16 -19.06 7.87
N ARG A 4 29.48 -17.76 7.98
CA ARG A 4 28.45 -16.72 8.04
C ARG A 4 27.56 -16.86 6.81
N THR A 5 26.36 -17.37 6.98
CA THR A 5 25.33 -17.38 5.95
C THR A 5 25.11 -15.94 5.52
N LYS A 6 25.44 -15.64 4.26
CA LYS A 6 25.37 -14.30 3.70
C LYS A 6 23.89 -13.97 3.49
N ALA A 7 23.32 -13.15 4.35
CA ALA A 7 21.96 -12.65 4.18
C ALA A 7 21.93 -11.63 3.04
N PHE A 8 20.92 -11.73 2.18
CA PHE A 8 20.69 -10.80 1.08
C PHE A 8 19.30 -10.18 1.24
N ALA A 9 19.19 -8.88 0.97
CA ALA A 9 17.90 -8.23 0.96
C ALA A 9 17.08 -8.69 -0.25
N LEU A 10 15.83 -9.08 0.00
CA LEU A 10 14.82 -9.22 -1.04
C LEU A 10 14.40 -7.84 -1.55
N ARG A 11 13.63 -7.81 -2.64
CA ARG A 11 13.19 -6.56 -3.26
C ARG A 11 11.95 -6.02 -2.53
N GLY A 12 12.19 -5.43 -1.35
CA GLY A 12 11.16 -4.77 -0.55
C GLY A 12 10.83 -3.36 -1.06
N SER A 13 9.55 -3.01 -1.07
CA SER A 13 9.03 -1.67 -1.25
C SER A 13 8.03 -1.37 -0.13
N PHE A 14 8.15 -0.20 0.49
CA PHE A 14 7.32 0.24 1.61
C PHE A 14 6.81 1.65 1.34
N LEU A 15 5.49 1.85 1.47
CA LEU A 15 4.87 3.17 1.51
C LEU A 15 4.68 3.57 2.97
N ILE A 16 5.31 4.67 3.36
CA ILE A 16 5.28 5.22 4.71
C ILE A 16 4.58 6.57 4.63
N ASP A 17 3.58 6.78 5.48
CA ASP A 17 2.86 8.06 5.53
C ASP A 17 3.60 9.14 6.32
N ALA A 18 3.03 10.34 6.40
CA ALA A 18 3.61 11.46 7.13
C ALA A 18 3.70 11.24 8.66
N ASN A 19 2.96 10.27 9.20
CA ASN A 19 3.00 9.89 10.62
C ASN A 19 4.04 8.79 10.89
N GLY A 20 4.80 8.38 9.87
CA GLY A 20 5.79 7.30 9.97
C GLY A 20 5.19 5.89 10.01
N VAL A 21 3.92 5.73 9.64
CA VAL A 21 3.23 4.43 9.63
C VAL A 21 3.38 3.78 8.26
N VAL A 22 3.78 2.51 8.24
CA VAL A 22 3.80 1.70 7.01
C VAL A 22 2.36 1.39 6.59
N ARG A 23 1.95 1.89 5.42
CA ARG A 23 0.60 1.73 4.87
C ARG A 23 0.50 0.61 3.84
N HIS A 24 1.59 0.34 3.13
CA HIS A 24 1.64 -0.70 2.12
C HIS A 24 3.06 -1.28 2.02
N GLN A 25 3.15 -2.59 1.86
CA GLN A 25 4.41 -3.31 1.72
C GLN A 25 4.31 -4.40 0.65
N VAL A 26 5.34 -4.51 -0.17
CA VAL A 26 5.49 -5.57 -1.16
C VAL A 26 6.92 -6.08 -1.07
N VAL A 27 7.09 -7.40 -1.03
CA VAL A 27 8.39 -8.06 -0.99
C VAL A 27 8.46 -9.06 -2.13
N ASN A 28 9.27 -8.75 -3.13
CA ASN A 28 9.46 -9.63 -4.28
C ASN A 28 10.75 -10.43 -4.12
N ASP A 29 10.73 -11.69 -4.58
CA ASP A 29 11.93 -12.50 -4.70
C ASP A 29 12.88 -11.92 -5.77
N LEU A 30 14.15 -12.32 -5.75
CA LEU A 30 15.22 -11.76 -6.59
C LEU A 30 14.92 -11.74 -8.10
N PRO A 31 14.30 -12.76 -8.73
CA PRO A 31 14.01 -12.72 -10.16
C PRO A 31 12.75 -11.90 -10.49
N LEU A 32 11.94 -11.54 -9.50
CA LEU A 32 10.66 -10.88 -9.71
C LEU A 32 10.81 -9.36 -9.62
N GLY A 33 10.65 -8.70 -10.76
CA GLY A 33 10.65 -7.24 -10.86
C GLY A 33 9.51 -6.61 -10.08
N ARG A 34 9.65 -5.31 -9.80
CA ARG A 34 8.61 -4.49 -9.17
C ARG A 34 7.77 -3.82 -10.26
N ASN A 35 6.51 -3.52 -9.96
CA ASN A 35 5.67 -2.67 -10.81
C ASN A 35 5.66 -1.24 -10.24
N ILE A 36 6.19 -0.28 -11.00
CA ILE A 36 6.29 1.13 -10.57
C ILE A 36 4.91 1.80 -10.60
N ASP A 37 4.08 1.49 -11.60
CA ASP A 37 2.75 2.08 -11.74
C ASP A 37 1.87 1.72 -10.54
N GLU A 38 2.00 0.48 -10.04
CA GLU A 38 1.29 0.05 -8.82
C GLU A 38 1.78 0.80 -7.57
N MET A 39 3.06 1.12 -7.48
CA MET A 39 3.57 1.92 -6.36
C MET A 39 3.02 3.34 -6.40
N LEU A 40 2.96 3.96 -7.58
CA LEU A 40 2.36 5.28 -7.75
C LEU A 40 0.86 5.24 -7.45
N ARG A 41 0.16 4.21 -7.91
CA ARG A 41 -1.27 3.99 -7.62
C ARG A 41 -1.55 3.92 -6.12
N MET A 42 -0.68 3.27 -5.35
CA MET A 42 -0.80 3.21 -3.89
C MET A 42 -0.56 4.56 -3.21
N VAL A 43 0.34 5.39 -3.74
CA VAL A 43 0.53 6.78 -3.27
C VAL A 43 -0.73 7.61 -3.55
N ASP A 44 -1.26 7.55 -4.77
CA ASP A 44 -2.49 8.25 -5.13
C ASP A 44 -3.68 7.79 -4.28
N ALA A 45 -3.79 6.48 -3.99
CA ALA A 45 -4.86 5.92 -3.18
C ALA A 45 -4.79 6.38 -1.72
N LEU A 46 -3.57 6.44 -1.16
CA LEU A 46 -3.36 6.94 0.19
C LEU A 46 -3.75 8.42 0.28
N GLN A 47 -3.30 9.25 -0.67
CA GLN A 47 -3.64 10.67 -0.72
C GLN A 47 -5.15 10.89 -0.87
N PHE A 48 -5.81 10.13 -1.75
CA PHE A 48 -7.26 10.19 -1.92
C PHE A 48 -8.00 9.87 -0.61
N HIS A 49 -7.60 8.79 0.08
CA HIS A 49 -8.18 8.39 1.36
C HIS A 49 -7.99 9.47 2.44
N GLU A 50 -6.80 10.05 2.51
CA GLU A 50 -6.48 11.11 3.48
C GLU A 50 -7.26 12.41 3.22
N GLU A 51 -7.51 12.75 1.95
CA GLU A 51 -8.24 13.95 1.56
C GLU A 51 -9.77 13.79 1.69
N HIS A 52 -10.32 12.65 1.29
CA HIS A 52 -11.78 12.45 1.19
C HIS A 52 -12.37 11.65 2.36
N GLY A 53 -11.55 10.87 3.08
CA GLY A 53 -12.01 9.92 4.10
C GLY A 53 -12.71 8.67 3.55
N GLU A 54 -12.74 8.52 2.24
CA GLU A 54 -13.32 7.38 1.52
C GLU A 54 -12.31 6.25 1.33
N VAL A 55 -12.77 5.02 1.12
CA VAL A 55 -11.89 3.87 0.87
C VAL A 55 -11.78 3.58 -0.63
N CYS A 56 -10.59 3.17 -1.06
CA CYS A 56 -10.32 2.81 -2.45
C CYS A 56 -10.71 1.34 -2.72
N PRO A 57 -11.69 1.03 -3.60
CA PRO A 57 -12.02 -0.34 -3.98
C PRO A 57 -10.86 -1.07 -4.69
N ALA A 58 -11.03 -2.38 -4.93
CA ALA A 58 -10.09 -3.15 -5.73
C ALA A 58 -9.91 -2.53 -7.13
N GLN A 59 -8.67 -2.46 -7.61
CA GLN A 59 -8.33 -1.81 -8.90
C GLN A 59 -8.73 -0.33 -8.98
N TRP A 60 -8.88 0.34 -7.84
CA TRP A 60 -9.04 1.78 -7.80
C TRP A 60 -7.83 2.47 -8.42
N GLU A 61 -8.07 3.51 -9.20
CA GLU A 61 -7.07 4.34 -9.86
C GLU A 61 -7.48 5.80 -9.70
N LYS A 62 -6.51 6.69 -9.82
CA LYS A 62 -6.74 8.13 -9.71
C LYS A 62 -7.88 8.59 -10.61
N GLY A 63 -8.86 9.28 -10.04
CA GLY A 63 -10.05 9.76 -10.74
C GLY A 63 -11.25 8.80 -10.72
N LYS A 64 -11.12 7.57 -10.19
CA LYS A 64 -12.27 6.69 -9.92
C LYS A 64 -12.93 7.04 -8.59
N GLU A 65 -14.22 6.78 -8.48
CA GLU A 65 -14.99 6.97 -7.25
C GLU A 65 -14.49 6.07 -6.12
N GLY A 66 -14.44 6.62 -4.91
CA GLY A 66 -14.21 5.87 -3.68
C GLY A 66 -15.49 5.18 -3.21
N MET A 67 -15.36 4.44 -2.11
CA MET A 67 -16.52 3.88 -1.39
C MET A 67 -16.57 4.47 0.02
N ALA A 68 -17.77 4.73 0.51
CA ALA A 68 -17.95 5.15 1.90
C ALA A 68 -17.45 4.06 2.85
N ALA A 69 -16.60 4.44 3.83
CA ALA A 69 -16.18 3.52 4.86
C ALA A 69 -17.40 3.04 5.66
N LEU A 70 -17.61 1.71 5.73
CA LEU A 70 -18.80 1.09 6.34
C LEU A 70 -19.03 1.40 7.83
N ARG A 71 -18.14 2.18 8.48
CA ARG A 71 -18.23 2.54 9.90
C ARG A 71 -19.46 3.38 10.25
N LYS A 72 -20.16 4.00 9.29
CA LYS A 72 -21.45 4.68 9.54
C LYS A 72 -22.70 3.80 9.34
N ALA A 73 -22.58 2.63 8.70
CA ALA A 73 -23.75 1.80 8.37
C ALA A 73 -24.23 0.91 9.53
N TRP A 74 -23.34 0.51 10.44
CA TRP A 74 -23.65 -0.42 11.54
C TRP A 74 -24.02 0.24 12.88
N LEU A 75 -23.85 1.56 13.02
CA LEU A 75 -24.13 2.27 14.28
C LEU A 75 -25.58 2.81 14.38
N ASN A 76 -26.43 2.56 13.37
CA ASN A 76 -27.83 2.99 13.32
C ASN A 76 -28.84 1.83 13.13
N THR A 77 -28.45 0.61 13.52
CA THR A 77 -29.35 -0.55 13.74
C THR A 77 -29.03 -1.15 15.10
#